data_AF-A0A835X0M2-F1
#
_entry.id   AF-A0A835X0M2-F1
#
_cell.length_a   1.000
_cell.length_b   1.000
_cell.length_c   1.000
_cell.angle_alpha   90.00
_cell.angle_beta   90.00
_cell.angle_gamma   90.00
#
_symmetry.space_group_name_H-M   'P 1'
#
loop_
_entity.id
_entity.type
_entity.pdbx_description
1 polymer ?
#
loop_
_entity_poly.entity_id
_entity_poly.type
_entity_poly.pdbx_seq_one_letter_code
_entity_poly.pdbx_strand_id
1 'polypeptide(L)'
;MIQSELWKKLKLTSRDGSRLALKLERLGTITREKILEKWRWTYKLILKKTPISTQSLGNAPCLTCPVEQKCTLEGEVSPRSCQWIQDWVLLQIKPKMIVK
;
A
#
# COMPACT_ATOMS: atom_id res chain seq x y z
N MET A 1 9.27 -14.87 5.85
CA MET A 1 10.59 -14.22 5.99
C MET A 1 10.83 -13.95 7.47
N ILE A 2 11.94 -14.46 8.00
CA ILE A 2 12.30 -14.37 9.43
C ILE A 2 12.96 -13.03 9.76
N GLN A 3 12.95 -12.62 11.03
CA GLN A 3 13.54 -11.35 11.48
C GLN A 3 15.01 -11.18 11.05
N SER A 4 15.83 -12.21 11.27
CA SER A 4 17.28 -12.17 11.03
C SER A 4 17.64 -12.00 9.55
N GLU A 5 16.92 -12.66 8.65
CA GLU A 5 17.08 -12.47 7.20
C GLU A 5 16.58 -11.12 6.73
N LEU A 6 15.47 -10.65 7.29
CA LEU A 6 14.92 -9.34 6.94
C LEU A 6 15.91 -8.22 7.29
N TRP A 7 16.56 -8.29 8.45
CA TRP A 7 17.57 -7.31 8.83
C TRP A 7 18.77 -7.30 7.90
N LYS A 8 19.23 -8.48 7.46
CA LYS A 8 20.29 -8.58 6.45
C LYS A 8 19.89 -7.93 5.12
N LYS A 9 18.66 -8.17 4.65
CA LYS A 9 18.16 -7.56 3.40
C LYS A 9 18.01 -6.04 3.51
N LEU A 10 17.58 -5.53 4.66
CA LEU A 10 17.43 -4.10 4.92
C LEU A 10 18.74 -3.41 5.32
N LYS A 11 19.87 -4.14 5.37
CA LYS A 11 21.17 -3.64 5.85
C LYS A 11 21.09 -3.02 7.25
N LEU A 12 20.28 -3.60 8.13
CA LEU A 12 20.10 -3.16 9.50
C LEU A 12 20.86 -4.05 10.48
N THR A 13 21.31 -3.46 11.59
CA THR A 13 21.80 -4.24 12.74
C THR A 13 20.63 -4.95 13.44
N SER A 14 20.90 -6.07 14.10
CA SER A 14 19.90 -6.78 14.90
C SER A 14 19.27 -5.89 15.98
N ARG A 15 20.05 -4.94 16.54
CA ARG A 15 19.59 -3.98 17.54
C ARG A 15 18.58 -3.00 16.94
N ASP A 16 18.92 -2.39 15.80
CA ASP A 16 18.06 -1.40 15.15
C ASP A 16 16.80 -2.06 14.57
N GLY A 17 16.95 -3.23 13.94
CA GLY A 17 15.83 -4.02 13.46
C GLY A 17 14.86 -4.41 14.58
N SER A 18 15.38 -4.84 15.74
CA SER A 18 14.52 -5.17 16.89
C SER A 18 13.77 -3.94 17.44
N ARG A 19 14.43 -2.78 17.52
CA ARG A 19 13.79 -1.52 17.93
C ARG A 19 12.70 -1.11 16.94
N LEU A 20 12.97 -1.22 15.64
CA LEU A 20 12.01 -0.90 14.59
C LEU A 20 10.79 -1.83 14.63
N ALA A 21 11.01 -3.14 14.77
CA ALA A 21 9.93 -4.12 14.89
C ALA A 21 9.01 -3.84 16.09
N LEU A 22 9.58 -3.51 17.25
CA LEU A 22 8.79 -3.17 18.44
C LEU A 22 7.97 -1.89 18.22
N LYS A 23 8.54 -0.87 17.56
CA LYS A 23 7.84 0.37 17.23
C LYS A 23 6.68 0.10 16.27
N LEU A 24 6.90 -0.66 15.21
CA LEU A 24 5.88 -1.01 14.21
C LEU A 24 4.76 -1.87 14.79
N GLU A 25 5.07 -2.74 15.75
CA GLU A 25 4.05 -3.52 16.46
C GLU A 25 3.18 -2.62 17.36
N ARG A 26 3.78 -1.66 18.08
CA ARG A 26 3.04 -0.65 18.87
C ARG A 26 2.15 0.23 18.00
N LEU A 27 2.58 0.55 16.78
CA LEU A 27 1.78 1.29 15.80
C LEU A 27 0.68 0.43 15.15
N GLY A 28 0.63 -0.87 15.43
CA GLY A 28 -0.36 -1.79 14.86
C GLY A 28 -0.16 -2.10 13.37
N THR A 29 1.00 -1.75 12.80
CA THR A 29 1.33 -2.00 11.39
C THR A 29 1.69 -3.46 11.14
N ILE A 30 2.29 -4.12 12.14
CA ILE A 30 2.76 -5.51 12.05
C ILE A 30 2.39 -6.33 13.30
N THR A 31 2.46 -7.65 13.17
CA THR A 31 2.48 -8.63 14.28
C THR A 31 3.76 -9.43 14.27
N ARG A 32 4.15 -9.92 15.44
CA ARG A 32 5.27 -10.83 15.61
C ARG A 32 4.75 -12.20 16.03
N GLU A 33 5.10 -13.22 15.27
CA GLU A 33 4.79 -14.61 15.56
C GLU A 33 6.07 -15.32 15.98
N LYS A 34 6.08 -15.96 17.16
CA LYS A 34 7.23 -16.70 17.66
C LYS A 34 7.30 -18.06 16.95
N ILE A 35 8.40 -18.35 16.29
CA ILE A 35 8.62 -19.58 15.53
C ILE A 35 9.94 -20.24 15.94
N LEU A 36 10.00 -21.56 15.82
CA LEU A 36 11.22 -22.34 16.05
C LEU A 36 11.89 -22.61 14.70
N GLU A 37 13.12 -22.14 14.53
CA GLU A 37 13.89 -22.35 13.31
C GLU A 37 15.30 -22.83 13.66
N LYS A 38 15.73 -23.96 13.08
CA LYS A 38 17.05 -24.55 13.34
C LYS A 38 17.36 -24.63 14.84
N TRP A 39 16.39 -25.09 15.63
CA TRP A 39 16.47 -25.22 17.08
C TRP A 39 16.62 -23.91 17.87
N ARG A 40 16.44 -22.76 17.22
CA ARG A 40 16.48 -21.43 17.85
C ARG A 40 15.14 -20.74 17.71
N TRP A 41 14.66 -20.16 18.80
CA TRP A 41 13.47 -19.31 18.76
C TRP A 41 13.77 -18.01 18.04
N THR A 42 12.92 -17.67 17.08
CA THR A 42 12.98 -16.41 16.33
C THR A 42 11.56 -15.88 16.12
N TYR A 43 11.44 -14.69 15.54
CA TYR A 43 10.15 -14.11 15.21
C TYR A 43 9.99 -13.93 13.71
N LYS A 44 8.79 -14.21 13.24
CA LYS A 44 8.31 -13.84 11.91
C LYS A 44 7.50 -12.56 12.03
N LEU A 45 7.80 -11.59 11.17
CA LEU A 45 7.07 -10.32 11.10
C LEU A 45 5.98 -10.46 10.05
N ILE A 46 4.74 -10.17 10.42
CA ILE A 46 3.56 -10.26 9.55
C ILE A 46 2.94 -8.87 9.45
N LEU A 47 2.68 -8.39 8.24
CA LEU A 47 2.01 -7.10 8.05
C LEU A 47 0.52 -7.26 8.40
N LYS A 48 0.01 -6.42 9.32
CA LYS A 48 -1.42 -6.36 9.68
C LYS A 48 -2.21 -5.55 8.66
N LYS A 49 -1.61 -4.48 8.15
CA LYS A 49 -2.17 -3.62 7.11
C LYS A 49 -1.11 -3.50 6.03
N THR A 50 -1.47 -3.86 4.79
CA THR A 50 -0.70 -3.37 3.66
C THR A 50 -0.86 -1.85 3.63
N PRO A 51 0.23 -1.08 3.45
CA PRO A 51 0.05 0.34 3.19
C PRO A 51 -0.86 0.45 1.96
N ILE A 52 -1.97 1.16 2.10
CA ILE A 52 -2.84 1.47 0.98
C ILE A 52 -1.98 2.33 0.05
N SER A 53 -1.50 1.73 -1.03
CA SER A 53 -0.69 2.45 -1.99
C SER A 53 -1.58 3.51 -2.63
N THR A 54 -1.25 4.79 -2.47
CA THR A 54 -1.92 5.88 -3.18
C THR A 54 -1.57 5.91 -4.67
N GLN A 55 -0.72 5.00 -5.14
CA GLN A 55 -0.42 4.84 -6.58
C GLN A 55 -1.68 4.57 -7.40
N SER A 56 -2.69 3.91 -6.82
CA SER A 56 -3.98 3.71 -7.50
C SER A 56 -4.79 4.99 -7.67
N LEU A 57 -4.45 6.06 -6.94
CA LEU A 57 -5.12 7.37 -6.99
C LEU A 57 -4.28 8.44 -7.69
N GLY A 58 -3.00 8.19 -7.97
CA GLY A 58 -2.06 9.23 -8.43
C GLY A 58 -2.46 9.94 -9.72
N ASN A 59 -3.20 9.26 -10.60
CA ASN A 59 -3.69 9.82 -11.87
C ASN A 59 -5.21 10.07 -11.85
N ALA A 60 -5.85 10.07 -10.68
CA ALA A 60 -7.28 10.27 -10.58
C ALA A 60 -7.65 11.70 -11.00
N PRO A 61 -8.58 11.88 -11.95
CA PRO A 61 -8.89 13.19 -12.52
C PRO A 61 -9.47 14.17 -11.49
N CYS A 62 -10.05 13.66 -10.39
CA CYS A 62 -10.61 14.47 -9.33
C CYS A 62 -9.56 15.32 -8.59
N LEU A 63 -8.31 14.84 -8.47
CA LEU A 63 -7.25 15.55 -7.74
C LEU A 63 -6.80 16.84 -8.44
N THR A 64 -7.01 16.93 -9.75
CA THR A 64 -6.62 18.09 -10.59
C THR A 64 -7.82 18.68 -11.33
N CYS A 65 -9.04 18.37 -10.89
CA CYS A 65 -10.26 18.79 -11.57
C CYS A 65 -10.55 20.29 -11.30
N PRO A 66 -10.55 21.18 -12.32
CA PRO A 66 -10.83 22.61 -12.13
C PRO A 66 -12.26 22.91 -11.66
N VAL A 67 -13.19 21.96 -11.82
CA VAL A 67 -14.60 22.11 -11.45
C VAL A 67 -15.01 21.22 -10.27
N GLU A 68 -14.03 20.70 -9.52
CA GLU A 68 -14.28 19.79 -8.38
C GLU A 68 -15.24 20.41 -7.36
N GLN A 69 -15.10 21.70 -7.07
CA GLN A 69 -15.94 22.44 -6.12
C GLN A 69 -17.42 22.51 -6.53
N LYS A 70 -17.74 22.27 -7.81
CA LYS A 70 -19.11 22.24 -8.35
C LYS A 70 -19.65 20.82 -8.51
N CYS A 71 -18.81 19.80 -8.27
CA CYS A 71 -19.12 18.41 -8.50
C CYS A 71 -19.99 17.86 -7.36
N THR A 72 -21.25 17.54 -7.65
CA THR A 72 -22.20 16.98 -6.66
C THR A 72 -22.95 15.80 -7.25
N LEU A 73 -23.50 14.92 -6.40
CA LEU A 73 -24.13 13.67 -6.88
C LEU A 73 -25.33 13.90 -7.81
N GLU A 74 -26.08 14.99 -7.60
CA GLU A 74 -27.30 15.34 -8.33
C GLU A 74 -27.20 16.68 -9.07
N GLY A 75 -26.02 17.31 -9.10
CA GLY A 75 -25.79 18.57 -9.80
C GLY A 75 -25.49 18.41 -11.29
N GLU A 76 -25.40 19.53 -12.00
CA GLU A 76 -25.03 19.59 -13.42
C GLU A 76 -23.66 18.96 -13.68
N VAL A 77 -22.69 19.22 -12.80
CA VAL A 77 -21.41 18.52 -12.76
C VAL A 77 -21.55 17.39 -11.76
N SER A 78 -21.59 16.15 -12.25
CA SER A 78 -21.76 14.96 -11.42
C SER A 78 -20.66 13.95 -11.65
N PRO A 79 -20.16 13.27 -10.58
CA PRO A 79 -19.20 12.19 -10.75
C PRO A 79 -19.82 10.98 -11.48
N ARG A 80 -21.15 10.86 -11.52
CA ARG A 80 -21.86 9.75 -12.20
C ARG A 80 -21.81 9.85 -13.72
N SER A 81 -21.66 11.06 -14.25
CA SER A 81 -21.62 11.36 -15.69
C SER A 81 -20.28 11.98 -16.12
N CYS A 82 -19.25 11.91 -15.27
CA CYS A 82 -17.96 12.54 -15.54
C CYS A 82 -17.15 11.76 -16.58
N GLN A 83 -16.97 12.36 -17.76
CA GLN A 83 -16.18 11.77 -18.85
C GLN A 83 -14.73 11.51 -18.44
N TRP A 84 -14.10 12.38 -17.64
CA TRP A 84 -12.71 12.17 -17.23
C TRP A 84 -12.52 10.96 -16.33
N ILE A 85 -13.49 10.67 -15.46
CA ILE A 85 -13.49 9.45 -14.63
C ILE A 85 -13.64 8.23 -15.56
N GLN A 86 -14.56 8.29 -16.52
CA GLN A 86 -14.76 7.21 -17.49
C GLN A 86 -13.48 6.94 -18.30
N ASP A 87 -12.87 7.97 -18.87
CA ASP A 87 -11.63 7.85 -19.65
C ASP A 87 -10.48 7.31 -18.79
N TRP A 88 -10.34 7.81 -17.57
CA TRP A 88 -9.33 7.34 -16.62
C TRP A 88 -9.52 5.85 -16.29
N VAL A 89 -10.74 5.41 -15.98
CA VAL A 89 -11.05 4.00 -15.71
C VAL A 89 -10.77 3.13 -16.94
N LEU A 90 -11.16 3.58 -18.13
CA LEU A 90 -10.90 2.84 -19.37
C LEU A 90 -9.40 2.70 -19.66
N LEU A 91 -8.58 3.71 -19.37
CA LEU A 91 -7.12 3.62 -19.48
C LEU A 91 -6.52 2.60 -18.52
N GLN A 92 -7.07 2.47 -17.30
CA GLN A 92 -6.60 1.49 -16.31
C GLN A 92 -7.03 0.05 -16.64
N ILE A 93 -8.19 -0.13 -17.29
CA ILE A 93 -8.74 -1.44 -17.64
C ILE A 93 -8.13 -2.00 -18.93
N LYS A 94 -7.59 -1.14 -19.83
CA LYS A 94 -6.89 -1.62 -21.03
C LYS A 94 -5.84 -2.65 -20.61
N PRO A 95 -5.97 -3.93 -21.04
CA PRO A 95 -5.03 -4.95 -20.65
C PRO A 95 -3.65 -4.47 -21.11
N LYS A 96 -2.67 -4.49 -20.21
CA LYS A 96 -1.27 -4.49 -20.60
C LYS A 96 -1.14 -5.64 -21.59
N MET A 97 -1.12 -5.35 -22.89
CA MET A 97 -0.71 -6.33 -23.88
C MET A 97 0.71 -6.71 -23.47
N ILE A 98 0.83 -7.90 -22.87
CA ILE A 98 2.10 -8.53 -22.60
C ILE A 98 2.67 -8.81 -24.00
N VAL A 99 3.46 -7.86 -24.51
CA VAL A 99 4.29 -8.10 -25.68
C VAL A 99 5.32 -9.14 -25.22
N LYS A 100 5.14 -10.36 -25.72
CA LYS A 100 6.07 -11.47 -25.55
C LYS A 100 7.44 -11.13 -26.14
#